data_AF-A0A7X2S673-F1
#
_entry.id   AF-A0A7X2S673-F1
#
_cell.length_a   1.000
_cell.length_b   1.000
_cell.length_c   1.000
_cell.angle_alpha   90.00
_cell.angle_beta   90.00
_cell.angle_gamma   90.00
#
_symmetry.space_group_name_H-M   'P 1'
#
loop_
_entity.id
_entity.type
_entity.pdbx_description
1 polymer ?
#
loop_
_entity_poly.entity_id
_entity_poly.type
_entity_poly.pdbx_seq_one_letter_code
_entity_poly.pdbx_strand_id
1 'polypeptide(L)'
;MAVWVVSLIAVLFFLRILFRMLWSRTISLHVSRIKEDPNEKQARAFLKGIRSVWFVPNKPGLWIELKEAYFVILNGSEIDYETKLGIYQLLSKKRVYGLRKPYKRLHSKMMNEPSA
;
A
#
# COMPACT_ATOMS: atom_id res chain seq x y z
N MET A 1 -8.31 14.19 -40.14
CA MET A 1 -7.32 13.53 -39.26
C MET A 1 -7.42 13.95 -37.79
N ALA A 2 -7.60 15.23 -37.47
CA ALA A 2 -7.64 15.71 -36.08
C ALA A 2 -8.75 15.09 -35.19
N VAL A 3 -9.95 14.82 -35.72
CA VAL A 3 -11.09 14.29 -34.94
C VAL A 3 -10.79 12.92 -34.32
N TRP A 4 -10.17 12.01 -35.08
CA TRP A 4 -9.78 10.68 -34.59
C TRP A 4 -8.71 10.74 -33.50
N VAL A 5 -7.78 11.69 -33.62
CA VAL A 5 -6.73 11.94 -32.63
C VAL A 5 -7.34 12.49 -31.33
N VAL A 6 -8.26 13.45 -31.42
CA VAL A 6 -8.96 14.02 -30.25
C VAL A 6 -9.80 12.95 -29.55
N SER A 7 -10.52 12.12 -30.29
CA SER A 7 -11.28 10.99 -29.73
C SER A 7 -10.37 9.97 -29.04
N LEU A 8 -9.22 9.62 -29.63
CA LEU A 8 -8.26 8.70 -29.03
C LEU A 8 -7.70 9.26 -27.71
N ILE A 9 -7.34 10.55 -27.69
CA ILE A 9 -6.85 11.23 -26.48
C ILE A 9 -7.93 11.25 -25.39
N ALA A 10 -9.18 11.54 -25.75
CA ALA A 10 -10.30 11.52 -24.81
C ALA A 10 -10.50 10.14 -24.19
N VAL A 11 -10.47 9.07 -25.01
CA VAL A 11 -10.59 7.68 -24.53
C VAL A 11 -9.45 7.33 -23.56
N LEU A 12 -8.20 7.66 -23.90
CA LEU A 12 -7.05 7.43 -23.02
C LEU A 12 -7.17 8.20 -21.69
N PHE A 13 -7.71 9.42 -21.74
CA PHE A 13 -7.96 10.23 -20.56
C PHE A 13 -9.03 9.61 -19.65
N PHE A 14 -10.17 9.17 -20.21
CA PHE A 14 -11.21 8.46 -19.47
C PHE A 14 -10.70 7.15 -18.88
N LEU A 15 -9.93 6.38 -19.63
CA LEU A 15 -9.31 5.14 -19.15
C LEU A 15 -8.40 5.42 -17.94
N ARG A 16 -7.61 6.50 -17.99
CA ARG A 16 -6.76 6.94 -16.89
C ARG A 16 -7.57 7.33 -15.64
N ILE A 17 -8.72 7.99 -15.80
CA ILE A 17 -9.61 8.32 -14.69
C ILE A 17 -10.22 7.06 -14.06
N LEU A 18 -10.73 6.15 -14.90
CA LEU A 18 -11.31 4.88 -14.44
C LEU A 18 -10.29 4.05 -13.67
N PHE A 19 -9.07 3.93 -14.20
CA PHE A 19 -7.98 3.22 -13.53
C PHE A 19 -7.68 3.85 -12.16
N ARG A 20 -7.67 5.18 -12.06
CA ARG A 20 -7.47 5.90 -10.79
C ARG A 20 -8.60 5.64 -9.78
N MET A 21 -9.85 5.55 -10.22
CA MET A 21 -10.98 5.24 -9.33
C MET A 21 -10.96 3.80 -8.84
N LEU A 22 -10.78 2.83 -9.74
CA LEU A 22 -10.66 1.42 -9.40
C LEU A 22 -9.53 1.21 -8.39
N TRP A 23 -8.40 1.86 -8.63
CA TRP A 23 -7.26 1.81 -7.73
C TRP A 23 -7.55 2.29 -6.32
N SER A 24 -8.19 3.45 -6.20
CA SER A 24 -8.53 4.02 -4.90
C SER A 24 -9.39 3.05 -4.11
N ARG A 25 -10.40 2.45 -4.75
CA ARG A 25 -11.25 1.43 -4.14
C ARG A 25 -10.44 0.20 -3.73
N THR A 26 -9.54 -0.27 -4.59
CA THR A 26 -8.68 -1.41 -4.28
C THR A 26 -7.80 -1.15 -3.06
N ILE A 27 -7.17 0.03 -2.94
CA ILE A 27 -6.40 0.39 -1.74
C ILE A 27 -7.30 0.34 -0.52
N SER A 28 -8.42 1.05 -0.52
CA SER A 28 -9.30 1.14 0.65
C SER A 28 -9.77 -0.26 1.10
N LEU A 29 -10.06 -1.17 0.15
CA LEU A 29 -10.38 -2.56 0.46
C LEU A 29 -9.23 -3.32 1.14
N HIS A 30 -7.99 -3.16 0.66
CA HIS A 30 -6.84 -3.80 1.29
C HIS A 30 -6.53 -3.19 2.67
N VAL A 31 -6.73 -1.88 2.82
CA VAL A 31 -6.59 -1.18 4.11
C VAL A 31 -7.61 -1.72 5.11
N SER A 32 -8.89 -1.84 4.74
CA SER A 32 -9.91 -2.41 5.63
C SER A 32 -9.57 -3.84 6.04
N ARG A 33 -9.15 -4.69 5.10
CA ARG A 33 -8.76 -6.09 5.40
C ARG A 33 -7.60 -6.19 6.38
N ILE A 34 -6.59 -5.34 6.24
CA ILE A 34 -5.45 -5.28 7.16
C ILE A 34 -5.86 -4.78 8.54
N LYS A 35 -6.80 -3.83 8.61
CA LYS A 35 -7.32 -3.32 9.88
C LYS A 35 -8.13 -4.37 10.64
N GLU A 36 -8.89 -5.20 9.93
CA GLU A 36 -9.70 -6.28 10.52
C GLU A 36 -8.83 -7.46 10.97
N ASP A 37 -7.87 -7.89 10.15
CA ASP A 37 -7.03 -9.07 10.41
C ASP A 37 -5.59 -8.87 9.89
N PRO A 38 -4.69 -8.31 10.71
CA PRO A 38 -3.32 -7.99 10.32
C PRO A 38 -2.41 -9.21 10.33
N ASN A 39 -2.42 -9.97 9.23
CA ASN A 39 -1.54 -11.13 9.04
C ASN A 39 -0.59 -10.99 7.83
N GLU A 40 0.40 -11.88 7.76
CA GLU A 40 1.42 -11.90 6.69
C GLU A 40 0.81 -12.02 5.28
N LYS A 41 -0.27 -12.79 5.13
CA LYS A 41 -0.93 -12.98 3.84
C LYS A 41 -1.56 -11.68 3.34
N GLN A 42 -2.25 -10.94 4.21
CA GLN A 42 -2.84 -9.65 3.86
C GLN A 42 -1.76 -8.59 3.60
N ALA A 43 -0.68 -8.58 4.39
CA ALA A 43 0.44 -7.67 4.18
C ALA A 43 1.12 -7.89 2.81
N ARG A 44 1.34 -9.15 2.40
CA ARG A 44 1.84 -9.48 1.05
C ARG A 44 0.87 -9.09 -0.05
N ALA A 45 -0.43 -9.31 0.15
CA ALA A 45 -1.46 -8.89 -0.81
C ALA A 45 -1.43 -7.37 -0.99
N PHE A 46 -1.31 -6.60 0.09
CA PHE A 46 -1.16 -5.16 0.06
C PHE A 46 0.12 -4.70 -0.65
N LEU A 47 1.26 -5.36 -0.38
CA LEU A 47 2.52 -5.09 -1.08
C LEU A 47 2.39 -5.31 -2.60
N LYS A 48 1.80 -6.44 -3.01
CA LYS A 48 1.55 -6.76 -4.42
C LYS A 48 0.57 -5.77 -5.05
N GLY A 49 -0.48 -5.42 -4.29
CA GLY A 49 -1.42 -4.35 -4.57
C GLY A 49 -0.65 -3.09 -4.92
N ILE A 50 0.00 -2.42 -3.97
CA ILE A 50 0.71 -1.15 -4.19
C ILE A 50 1.73 -1.23 -5.34
N ARG A 51 2.41 -2.37 -5.52
CA ARG A 51 3.43 -2.54 -6.57
C ARG A 51 2.83 -2.41 -7.96
N SER A 52 1.61 -2.87 -8.15
CA SER A 52 0.92 -2.76 -9.44
C SER A 52 0.53 -1.33 -9.82
N VAL A 53 0.66 -0.35 -8.91
CA VAL A 53 0.41 1.05 -9.26
C VAL A 53 1.64 1.76 -9.72
N TRP A 54 1.49 2.44 -10.85
CA TRP A 54 2.52 3.30 -11.39
C TRP A 54 2.75 4.54 -10.51
N PHE A 55 1.67 5.21 -10.08
CA PHE A 55 1.72 6.47 -9.35
C PHE A 55 0.64 6.57 -8.26
N VAL A 56 1.03 7.00 -7.05
CA VAL A 56 0.09 7.34 -5.98
C VAL A 56 -0.19 8.84 -6.06
N PRO A 57 -1.43 9.27 -6.35
CA PRO A 57 -1.74 10.70 -6.41
C PRO A 57 -1.53 11.37 -5.06
N ASN A 58 -1.13 12.65 -5.09
CA ASN A 58 -1.08 13.50 -3.89
C ASN A 58 -2.51 13.85 -3.43
N LYS A 59 -3.18 12.88 -2.82
CA LYS A 59 -4.51 13.00 -2.23
C LYS A 59 -4.38 12.70 -0.74
N PRO A 60 -4.65 13.67 0.15
CA PRO A 60 -4.45 13.51 1.60
C PRO A 60 -5.12 12.26 2.18
N GLY A 61 -6.40 12.02 1.85
CA GLY A 61 -7.14 10.86 2.34
C GLY A 61 -6.50 9.52 1.97
N LEU A 62 -6.07 9.37 0.72
CA LEU A 62 -5.39 8.15 0.26
C LEU A 62 -4.04 7.94 0.97
N TRP A 63 -3.31 9.02 1.21
CA TRP A 63 -2.03 8.95 1.92
C TRP A 63 -2.22 8.57 3.39
N ILE A 64 -3.28 9.06 4.04
CA ILE A 64 -3.65 8.68 5.40
C ILE A 64 -3.97 7.18 5.43
N GLU A 65 -4.84 6.70 4.55
CA GLU A 65 -5.19 5.27 4.46
C GLU A 65 -3.96 4.36 4.27
N LEU A 66 -3.06 4.75 3.37
CA LEU A 66 -1.81 4.00 3.12
C LEU A 66 -0.89 3.98 4.35
N LYS A 67 -0.79 5.10 5.06
CA LYS A 67 0.00 5.19 6.31
C LYS A 67 -0.61 4.35 7.41
N GLU A 68 -1.92 4.42 7.59
CA GLU A 68 -2.64 3.63 8.59
C GLU A 68 -2.44 2.14 8.37
N ALA A 69 -2.64 1.65 7.13
CA ALA A 69 -2.36 0.26 6.81
C ALA A 69 -0.89 -0.11 7.05
N TYR A 70 0.04 0.77 6.69
CA TYR A 70 1.45 0.55 6.99
C TYR A 70 1.74 0.47 8.49
N PHE A 71 1.15 1.32 9.32
CA PHE A 71 1.37 1.29 10.77
C PHE A 71 0.77 0.06 11.43
N VAL A 72 -0.41 -0.37 10.98
CA VAL A 72 -1.00 -1.65 11.42
C VAL A 72 -0.06 -2.81 11.07
N ILE A 73 0.44 -2.85 9.84
CA ILE A 73 1.42 -3.86 9.40
C ILE A 73 2.71 -3.78 10.21
N LEU A 74 3.23 -2.59 10.45
CA LEU A 74 4.48 -2.37 11.20
C LEU A 74 4.38 -2.95 12.62
N ASN A 75 3.22 -2.77 13.26
CA ASN A 75 2.96 -3.22 14.63
C ASN A 75 2.54 -4.69 14.74
N GLY A 76 2.10 -5.34 13.66
CA GLY A 76 1.67 -6.74 13.69
C GLY A 76 2.83 -7.71 13.96
N SER A 77 2.81 -8.45 15.07
CA SER A 77 3.88 -9.39 15.46
C SER A 77 4.05 -10.56 14.50
N GLU A 78 2.96 -10.98 13.84
CA GLU A 78 2.92 -12.13 12.92
C GLU A 78 3.42 -11.83 11.51
N ILE A 79 3.78 -10.57 11.24
CA ILE A 79 4.21 -10.12 9.92
C ILE A 79 5.73 -10.08 9.88
N ASP A 80 6.30 -10.66 8.83
CA ASP A 80 7.75 -10.77 8.67
C ASP A 80 8.41 -9.41 8.41
N TYR A 81 9.65 -9.27 8.88
CA TYR A 81 10.45 -8.07 8.71
C TYR A 81 10.64 -7.72 7.23
N GLU A 82 10.88 -8.72 6.36
CA GLU A 82 11.10 -8.47 4.93
C GLU A 82 9.85 -7.90 4.26
N THR A 83 8.66 -8.37 4.66
CA THR A 83 7.38 -7.83 4.18
C THR A 83 7.20 -6.38 4.63
N LYS A 84 7.47 -6.06 5.90
CA LYS A 84 7.42 -4.68 6.41
C LYS A 84 8.39 -3.76 5.70
N LEU A 85 9.61 -4.23 5.48
CA LEU A 85 10.65 -3.46 4.78
C LEU A 85 10.27 -3.23 3.32
N GLY A 86 9.76 -4.25 2.64
CA GLY A 86 9.29 -4.14 1.26
C GLY A 86 8.18 -3.11 1.10
N ILE A 87 7.22 -3.08 2.02
CA ILE A 87 6.13 -2.09 2.00
C ILE A 87 6.67 -0.68 2.26
N TYR A 88 7.56 -0.53 3.26
CA TYR A 88 8.21 0.75 3.57
C TYR A 88 8.95 1.33 2.36
N GLN A 89 9.80 0.52 1.72
CA GLN A 89 10.57 0.93 0.54
C GLN A 89 9.66 1.32 -0.62
N LEU A 90 8.60 0.53 -0.85
CA LEU A 90 7.67 0.78 -1.93
C LEU A 90 6.89 2.07 -1.72
N LEU A 91 6.33 2.30 -0.54
CA LEU A 91 5.59 3.54 -0.23
C LEU A 91 6.51 4.76 -0.24
N SER A 92 7.74 4.64 0.26
CA SER A 92 8.76 5.69 0.17
C SER A 92 9.10 6.03 -1.28
N LYS A 93 9.26 5.03 -2.15
CA LYS A 93 9.47 5.22 -3.59
C LYS A 93 8.28 5.92 -4.26
N LYS A 94 7.07 5.68 -3.76
CA LYS A 94 5.83 6.36 -4.20
C LYS A 94 5.62 7.73 -3.53
N ARG A 95 6.63 8.24 -2.80
CA ARG A 95 6.62 9.55 -2.12
C ARG A 95 5.55 9.69 -1.04
N VAL A 96 5.15 8.59 -0.41
CA VAL A 96 4.33 8.63 0.82
C VAL A 96 5.26 8.96 1.98
N TYR A 97 5.32 10.23 2.38
CA TYR A 97 6.26 10.71 3.42
C TYR A 97 5.78 10.45 4.85
N GLY A 98 6.70 10.49 5.82
CA GLY A 98 6.37 10.35 7.25
C GLY A 98 6.19 8.91 7.72
N LEU A 99 6.76 7.94 7.00
CA LEU A 99 6.78 6.53 7.38
C LEU A 99 8.01 6.24 8.25
N ARG A 100 7.82 5.45 9.30
CA ARG A 100 8.92 4.95 10.15
C ARG A 100 9.51 3.69 9.54
N LYS A 101 10.84 3.59 9.42
CA LYS A 101 11.50 2.37 8.94
C LYS A 101 11.34 1.22 9.96
N PRO A 102 11.10 -0.03 9.53
CA PRO A 102 11.06 -1.17 10.45
C PRO A 102 12.46 -1.49 11.01
N TYR A 103 12.54 -1.96 12.25
CA TYR A 103 13.79 -2.29 12.94
C TYR A 103 13.90 -3.79 13.22
N LYS A 104 14.99 -4.42 12.75
CA LYS A 104 15.18 -5.88 12.83
C LYS A 104 15.23 -6.45 14.26
N ARG A 105 15.75 -5.69 15.24
CA ARG A 105 15.94 -6.15 16.64
C ARG A 105 14.64 -6.35 17.44
N LEU A 106 13.54 -5.68 17.08
CA LEU A 106 12.28 -5.76 17.83
C LEU A 106 11.48 -7.03 17.50
N HIS A 107 11.66 -7.64 16.31
CA HIS A 107 10.92 -8.84 15.92
C HIS A 107 11.58 -10.15 16.38
N SER A 108 12.91 -10.16 16.53
CA SER A 108 13.60 -11.31 17.11
C SER A 108 13.26 -11.54 18.59
N LYS A 109 12.80 -10.51 19.31
CA LYS A 109 12.48 -10.63 20.74
C LYS A 109 11.09 -11.22 21.00
N MET A 110 10.10 -10.88 20.16
CA MET A 110 8.71 -11.38 20.29
C MET A 110 8.53 -12.85 19.91
N MET A 111 9.40 -13.42 19.07
CA MET A 111 9.36 -14.87 18.76
C MET A 111 10.03 -15.75 19.84
N ASN A 112 10.78 -15.16 20.77
CA ASN A 112 11.58 -15.90 21.74
C ASN A 112 11.08 -15.80 23.19
N GLU A 113 10.02 -15.04 23.46
CA GLU A 113 9.35 -15.04 24.76
C GLU A 113 8.17 -16.00 24.70
N PRO A 114 8.23 -17.20 25.33
CA PRO A 114 7.04 -18.00 25.54
C PRO A 114 6.09 -17.20 26.43
N SER A 115 4.81 -17.11 26.03
CA SER A 115 3.75 -16.53 26.87
C SER A 115 3.83 -17.16 28.26
N ALA A 116 4.13 -16.32 29.26
CA ALA A 116 4.13 -16.68 30.67
C ALA A 116 2.70 -16.87 31.20
#